data_AF-A0A496ZKS4-F1
#
_entry.id   AF-A0A496ZKS4-F1
#
_cell.length_a   1.000
_cell.length_b   1.000
_cell.length_c   1.000
_cell.angle_alpha   90.00
_cell.angle_beta   90.00
_cell.angle_gamma   90.00
#
_symmetry.space_group_name_H-M   'P 1'
#
loop_
_entity.id
_entity.type
_entity.pdbx_description
1 polymer ?
#
loop_
_entity_poly.entity_id
_entity_poly.type
_entity_poly.pdbx_seq_one_letter_code
_entity_poly.pdbx_strand_id
1 'polypeptide(L)'
;MGIEGCENTINKLNSAGINFAGYKENPTTEFERNGIKFGFLAVSPNYGVAYLHDTEWIKEQVEELASRNDIVIVSMHIGAEGAEHQHITRKTEKYLGENRGDPYHFARDVIDAGADLVLGHGPHVTRAIDLYKGRFIAYSLGNFCTISRVNLSGVNGIAPILQLELNIAGEFVLGRIYSTRQYARTGVRMDEENQVLQKIIELTKEDIPETPLRITKDGLIIRK
;
A
#
# COMPACT_ATOMS: atom_id res chain seq x y z
N MET A 1 8.74 18.44 3.48
CA MET A 1 7.81 19.27 2.66
C MET A 1 7.73 20.66 3.29
N GLY A 2 7.56 21.71 2.47
CA GLY A 2 7.23 23.03 3.00
C GLY A 2 5.74 23.13 3.31
N ILE A 3 5.36 23.79 4.40
CA ILE A 3 3.96 23.93 4.87
C ILE A 3 3.06 24.50 3.78
N GLU A 4 3.53 25.54 3.07
CA GLU A 4 2.80 26.17 1.95
C GLU A 4 2.46 25.18 0.82
N GLY A 5 3.35 24.24 0.53
CA GLY A 5 3.12 23.19 -0.48
C GLY A 5 2.05 22.18 -0.03
N CYS A 6 2.01 21.85 1.26
CA CYS A 6 0.97 21.01 1.85
C CYS A 6 -0.40 21.71 1.78
N GLU A 7 -0.48 22.96 2.25
CA GLU A 7 -1.71 23.76 2.23
C GLU A 7 -2.25 23.95 0.81
N ASN A 8 -1.37 24.23 -0.16
CA ASN A 8 -1.76 24.34 -1.56
C ASN A 8 -2.37 23.03 -2.07
N THR A 9 -1.74 21.90 -1.77
CA THR A 9 -2.22 20.57 -2.17
C THR A 9 -3.59 20.27 -1.56
N ILE A 10 -3.76 20.51 -0.26
CA ILE A 10 -5.05 20.35 0.45
C ILE A 10 -6.14 21.21 -0.20
N ASN A 11 -5.87 22.48 -0.47
CA ASN A 11 -6.82 23.38 -1.12
C ASN A 11 -7.23 22.89 -2.51
N LYS A 12 -6.28 22.37 -3.30
CA LYS A 12 -6.56 21.82 -4.62
C LYS A 12 -7.42 20.56 -4.55
N LEU A 13 -7.11 19.64 -3.64
CA LEU A 13 -7.88 18.40 -3.43
C LEU A 13 -9.31 18.71 -3.00
N ASN A 14 -9.48 19.62 -2.04
CA ASN A 14 -10.80 20.11 -1.61
C ASN A 14 -11.57 20.74 -2.77
N SER A 15 -10.94 21.62 -3.56
CA SER A 15 -11.60 22.26 -4.71
C SER A 15 -12.03 21.29 -5.80
N ALA A 16 -11.35 20.14 -5.90
CA ALA A 16 -11.63 19.08 -6.84
C ALA A 16 -12.61 18.02 -6.30
N GLY A 17 -13.03 18.12 -5.02
CA GLY A 17 -13.86 17.11 -4.37
C GLY A 17 -13.18 15.75 -4.21
N ILE A 18 -11.84 15.75 -4.09
CA ILE A 18 -11.04 14.53 -3.94
C ILE A 18 -10.79 14.32 -2.44
N ASN A 19 -11.26 13.19 -1.91
CA ASN A 19 -10.95 12.78 -0.54
C ASN A 19 -9.45 12.47 -0.40
N PHE A 20 -8.87 12.84 0.74
CA PHE A 20 -7.45 12.65 1.02
C PHE A 20 -7.22 12.41 2.50
N ALA A 21 -6.11 11.76 2.82
CA ALA A 21 -5.72 11.41 4.17
C ALA A 21 -4.18 11.46 4.30
N GLY A 22 -3.73 11.48 5.55
CA GLY A 22 -2.33 11.33 5.93
C GLY A 22 -1.61 12.62 6.31
N TYR A 23 -2.25 13.78 6.18
CA TYR A 23 -1.72 14.98 6.85
C TYR A 23 -1.95 14.88 8.36
N LYS A 24 -1.14 15.59 9.15
CA LYS A 24 -1.28 15.54 10.61
C LYS A 24 -2.68 16.01 11.07
N GLU A 25 -3.23 17.01 10.38
CA GLU A 25 -4.54 17.60 10.65
C GLU A 25 -5.69 16.80 10.01
N ASN A 26 -5.39 15.98 9.00
CA ASN A 26 -6.34 15.14 8.27
C ASN A 26 -5.74 13.74 8.07
N PRO A 27 -5.55 12.98 9.17
CA PRO A 27 -4.91 11.66 9.09
C PRO A 27 -5.80 10.64 8.40
N THR A 28 -7.11 10.80 8.54
CA THR A 28 -8.13 9.90 8.02
C THR A 28 -9.10 10.64 7.09
N THR A 29 -9.83 9.87 6.28
CA THR A 29 -10.98 10.33 5.51
C THR A 29 -12.01 9.21 5.42
N GLU A 30 -13.28 9.59 5.26
CA GLU A 30 -14.38 8.65 5.16
C GLU A 30 -15.24 9.00 3.94
N PHE A 31 -15.74 7.97 3.28
CA PHE A 31 -16.60 8.16 2.11
C PHE A 31 -17.54 6.99 1.91
N GLU A 32 -18.66 7.25 1.23
CA GLU A 32 -19.66 6.23 0.91
C GLU A 32 -19.76 6.02 -0.60
N ARG A 33 -19.83 4.75 -1.01
CA ARG A 33 -20.09 4.35 -2.40
C ARG A 33 -21.04 3.17 -2.41
N ASN A 34 -22.14 3.29 -3.16
CA ASN A 34 -23.15 2.24 -3.31
C ASN A 34 -23.68 1.69 -1.97
N GLY A 35 -23.82 2.55 -0.95
CA GLY A 35 -24.30 2.16 0.38
C GLY A 35 -23.26 1.52 1.29
N ILE A 36 -21.98 1.44 0.87
CA ILE A 36 -20.86 0.92 1.66
C ILE A 36 -20.01 2.11 2.14
N LYS A 37 -19.76 2.17 3.45
CA LYS A 37 -18.92 3.17 4.10
C LYS A 37 -17.47 2.70 4.19
N PHE A 38 -16.56 3.54 3.76
CA PHE A 38 -15.13 3.30 3.76
C PHE A 38 -14.44 4.26 4.72
N GLY A 39 -13.66 3.70 5.64
CA GLY A 39 -12.67 4.44 6.43
C GLY A 39 -11.30 4.30 5.79
N PHE A 40 -10.55 5.40 5.67
CA PHE A 40 -9.23 5.39 5.06
C PHE A 40 -8.23 6.15 5.94
N LEU A 41 -7.18 5.47 6.38
CA LEU A 41 -6.04 6.03 7.13
C LEU A 41 -4.79 6.00 6.26
N ALA A 42 -3.98 7.06 6.26
CA ALA A 42 -2.67 7.06 5.61
C ALA A 42 -1.57 7.51 6.58
N VAL A 43 -0.42 6.83 6.55
CA VAL A 43 0.72 7.15 7.46
C VAL A 43 2.07 7.10 6.74
N SER A 44 3.06 7.86 7.22
CA SER A 44 4.42 7.85 6.67
C SER A 44 5.49 8.30 7.70
N PRO A 45 6.81 8.13 7.42
CA PRO A 45 7.89 8.61 8.31
C PRO A 45 8.16 10.09 8.17
N ASN A 46 7.50 10.76 7.23
CA ASN A 46 7.83 12.13 6.87
C ASN A 46 7.35 13.11 7.94
N TYR A 47 7.96 14.29 7.97
CA TYR A 47 7.49 15.38 8.81
C TYR A 47 6.17 15.97 8.27
N GLY A 48 5.24 16.35 9.16
CA GLY A 48 3.98 17.03 8.81
C GLY A 48 2.85 16.12 8.37
N VAL A 49 2.97 14.81 8.63
CA VAL A 49 1.98 13.77 8.29
C VAL A 49 1.59 12.98 9.54
N ALA A 50 0.57 12.14 9.43
CA ALA A 50 0.29 11.09 10.39
C ALA A 50 1.52 10.15 10.47
N TYR A 51 2.18 10.17 11.64
CA TYR A 51 3.53 9.64 11.79
C TYR A 51 3.51 8.13 12.03
N LEU A 52 4.20 7.37 11.19
CA LEU A 52 4.10 5.90 11.20
C LEU A 52 4.57 5.22 12.50
N HIS A 53 5.42 5.89 13.28
CA HIS A 53 6.01 5.30 14.48
C HIS A 53 5.18 5.56 15.74
N ASP A 54 4.08 6.30 15.62
CA ASP A 54 3.10 6.45 16.70
C ASP A 54 2.08 5.29 16.64
N THR A 55 2.57 4.08 16.93
CA THR A 55 1.82 2.84 16.67
C THR A 55 0.55 2.71 17.51
N GLU A 56 0.55 3.24 18.74
CA GLU A 56 -0.63 3.17 19.61
C GLU A 56 -1.71 4.11 19.10
N TRP A 57 -1.37 5.35 18.77
CA TRP A 57 -2.32 6.28 18.15
C TRP A 57 -2.87 5.73 16.81
N ILE A 58 -2.02 5.09 15.99
CA ILE A 58 -2.47 4.46 14.74
C ILE A 58 -3.53 3.38 15.01
N LYS A 59 -3.30 2.50 16.00
CA LYS A 59 -4.29 1.46 16.37
C LYS A 59 -5.60 2.09 16.82
N GLU A 60 -5.55 3.12 17.68
CA GLU A 60 -6.75 3.85 18.12
C GLU A 60 -7.54 4.42 16.93
N GLN A 61 -6.85 5.01 15.94
CA GLN A 61 -7.51 5.52 14.73
C GLN A 61 -8.13 4.41 13.88
N VAL A 62 -7.47 3.26 13.76
CA VAL A 62 -8.02 2.11 13.03
C VAL A 62 -9.25 1.54 13.74
N GLU A 63 -9.19 1.38 15.07
CA GLU A 63 -10.32 0.92 15.88
C GLU A 63 -11.52 1.88 15.77
N GLU A 64 -11.26 3.19 15.81
CA GLU A 64 -12.30 4.21 15.64
C GLU A 64 -12.95 4.12 14.26
N LEU A 65 -12.15 4.00 13.18
CA LEU A 65 -12.66 3.81 11.83
C LEU A 65 -13.48 2.52 11.71
N ALA A 66 -13.00 1.42 12.27
CA ALA A 66 -13.68 0.12 12.21
C ALA A 66 -15.02 0.12 12.94
N SER A 67 -15.18 0.96 13.99
CA SER A 67 -16.44 1.06 14.73
C SER A 67 -17.61 1.68 13.94
N ARG A 68 -17.32 2.38 12.83
CA ARG A 68 -18.32 3.20 12.11
C ARG A 68 -18.31 3.04 10.59
N ASN A 69 -17.39 2.26 10.03
CA ASN A 69 -17.28 1.98 8.60
C ASN A 69 -17.39 0.48 8.32
N ASP A 70 -17.87 0.13 7.12
CA ASP A 70 -18.02 -1.25 6.69
C ASP A 70 -16.68 -1.85 6.25
N ILE A 71 -15.80 -1.03 5.66
CA ILE A 71 -14.46 -1.43 5.20
C ILE A 71 -13.43 -0.39 5.64
N VAL A 72 -12.37 -0.84 6.30
CA VAL A 72 -11.24 0.02 6.70
C VAL A 72 -10.00 -0.26 5.87
N ILE A 73 -9.45 0.78 5.25
CA ILE A 73 -8.26 0.72 4.41
C ILE A 73 -7.13 1.51 5.09
N VAL A 74 -5.96 0.88 5.23
CA VAL A 74 -4.75 1.53 5.72
C VAL A 74 -3.73 1.62 4.60
N SER A 75 -3.35 2.85 4.23
CA SER A 75 -2.25 3.13 3.32
C SER A 75 -0.98 3.43 4.12
N MET A 76 0.07 2.62 3.93
CA MET A 76 1.33 2.76 4.67
C MET A 76 2.46 3.12 3.72
N HIS A 77 3.13 4.24 3.97
CA HIS A 77 4.40 4.55 3.32
C HIS A 77 5.53 4.09 4.24
N ILE A 78 6.05 2.89 4.02
CA ILE A 78 6.91 2.18 4.98
C ILE A 78 7.93 1.29 4.24
N GLY A 79 9.12 1.13 4.80
CA GLY A 79 10.22 0.36 4.22
C GLY A 79 11.29 1.21 3.53
N ALA A 80 12.47 0.60 3.38
CA ALA A 80 13.62 1.16 2.67
C ALA A 80 13.43 1.14 1.15
N GLU A 81 14.09 2.09 0.47
CA GLU A 81 13.79 2.42 -0.93
C GLU A 81 14.83 1.88 -1.91
N GLY A 82 14.36 1.30 -3.03
CA GLY A 82 15.21 0.90 -4.16
C GLY A 82 15.18 -0.60 -4.48
N ALA A 83 15.82 -0.95 -5.60
CA ALA A 83 15.88 -2.33 -6.13
C ALA A 83 16.44 -3.35 -5.13
N GLU A 84 17.40 -2.95 -4.31
CA GLU A 84 18.00 -3.82 -3.29
C GLU A 84 17.09 -4.06 -2.07
N HIS A 85 15.94 -3.39 -2.01
CA HIS A 85 15.00 -3.44 -0.89
C HIS A 85 13.64 -3.98 -1.34
N GLN A 86 13.63 -5.07 -2.13
CA GLN A 86 12.39 -5.75 -2.54
C GLN A 86 11.88 -6.75 -1.49
N HIS A 87 12.78 -7.31 -0.70
CA HIS A 87 12.45 -8.38 0.26
C HIS A 87 11.85 -7.84 1.56
N ILE A 88 10.84 -8.54 2.09
CA ILE A 88 10.27 -8.29 3.41
C ILE A 88 11.15 -8.93 4.49
N THR A 89 11.92 -8.09 5.17
CA THR A 89 12.91 -8.54 6.17
C THR A 89 12.31 -8.94 7.52
N ARG A 90 11.03 -8.60 7.77
CA ARG A 90 10.33 -8.75 9.07
C ARG A 90 11.06 -8.07 10.23
N LYS A 91 11.76 -6.99 9.92
CA LYS A 91 12.54 -6.17 10.84
C LYS A 91 12.35 -4.72 10.48
N THR A 92 12.72 -3.85 11.42
CA THR A 92 12.85 -2.43 11.16
C THR A 92 13.87 -2.16 10.06
N GLU A 93 13.44 -1.51 9.00
CA GLU A 93 14.27 -1.09 7.88
C GLU A 93 14.78 0.34 8.10
N LYS A 94 15.97 0.63 7.58
CA LYS A 94 16.54 1.98 7.56
C LYS A 94 16.92 2.38 6.14
N TYR A 95 16.75 3.65 5.81
CA TYR A 95 17.19 4.20 4.53
C TYR A 95 17.76 5.59 4.75
N LEU A 96 18.97 5.85 4.25
CA LEU A 96 19.70 7.11 4.45
C LEU A 96 19.78 7.58 5.92
N GLY A 97 19.84 6.62 6.86
CA GLY A 97 19.90 6.89 8.30
C GLY A 97 18.54 7.04 8.98
N GLU A 98 17.45 7.14 8.23
CA GLU A 98 16.09 7.28 8.77
C GLU A 98 15.50 5.91 9.14
N ASN A 99 14.69 5.88 10.20
CA ASN A 99 13.90 4.71 10.57
C ASN A 99 12.67 4.61 9.65
N ARG A 100 12.66 3.60 8.78
CA ARG A 100 11.60 3.37 7.78
C ARG A 100 10.55 2.38 8.25
N GLY A 101 10.58 1.95 9.51
CA GLY A 101 9.59 1.06 10.10
C GLY A 101 9.80 -0.40 9.71
N ASP A 102 8.94 -1.26 10.25
CA ASP A 102 8.87 -2.69 9.95
C ASP A 102 7.59 -2.97 9.17
N PRO A 103 7.64 -3.11 7.83
CA PRO A 103 6.45 -3.31 7.01
C PRO A 103 5.63 -4.51 7.43
N TYR A 104 6.29 -5.61 7.84
CA TYR A 104 5.61 -6.88 8.15
C TYR A 104 4.79 -6.77 9.43
N HIS A 105 5.41 -6.30 10.52
CA HIS A 105 4.73 -6.17 11.81
C HIS A 105 3.67 -5.06 11.77
N PHE A 106 3.99 -3.92 11.15
CA PHE A 106 3.02 -2.81 11.02
C PHE A 106 1.72 -3.26 10.35
N ALA A 107 1.80 -3.96 9.21
CA ALA A 107 0.61 -4.40 8.49
C ALA A 107 -0.26 -5.35 9.31
N ARG A 108 0.34 -6.19 10.15
CA ARG A 108 -0.37 -7.14 11.01
C ARG A 108 -0.99 -6.45 12.21
N ASP A 109 -0.28 -5.51 12.82
CA ASP A 109 -0.78 -4.72 13.95
C ASP A 109 -2.03 -3.91 13.56
N VAL A 110 -2.05 -3.30 12.38
CA VAL A 110 -3.24 -2.55 11.93
C VAL A 110 -4.39 -3.47 11.54
N ILE A 111 -4.14 -4.67 11.00
CA ILE A 111 -5.20 -5.67 10.80
C ILE A 111 -5.76 -6.15 12.14
N ASP A 112 -4.89 -6.36 13.13
CA ASP A 112 -5.28 -6.76 14.48
C ASP A 112 -6.13 -5.68 15.17
N ALA A 113 -5.93 -4.40 14.82
CA ALA A 113 -6.74 -3.27 15.27
C ALA A 113 -8.06 -3.08 14.48
N GLY A 114 -8.26 -3.81 13.37
CA GLY A 114 -9.52 -3.77 12.60
C GLY A 114 -9.42 -3.29 11.16
N ALA A 115 -8.21 -3.14 10.59
CA ALA A 115 -8.08 -2.85 9.16
C ALA A 115 -8.46 -4.08 8.31
N ASP A 116 -9.16 -3.86 7.20
CA ASP A 116 -9.57 -4.92 6.26
C ASP A 116 -8.63 -5.02 5.05
N LEU A 117 -7.95 -3.93 4.71
CA LEU A 117 -7.04 -3.86 3.58
C LEU A 117 -5.82 -2.98 3.93
N VAL A 118 -4.62 -3.51 3.71
CA VAL A 118 -3.36 -2.77 3.92
C VAL A 118 -2.61 -2.59 2.60
N LEU A 119 -2.38 -1.34 2.21
CA LEU A 119 -1.76 -0.96 0.94
C LEU A 119 -0.44 -0.23 1.19
N GLY A 120 0.67 -0.90 0.90
CA GLY A 120 2.03 -0.43 1.08
C GLY A 120 2.57 0.38 -0.09
N HIS A 121 3.36 1.39 0.26
CA HIS A 121 4.07 2.32 -0.61
C HIS A 121 5.40 2.70 0.03
N GLY A 122 6.25 3.46 -0.68
CA GLY A 122 7.51 3.98 -0.15
C GLY A 122 8.76 3.35 -0.76
N PRO A 123 8.90 2.01 -0.83
CA PRO A 123 10.09 1.37 -1.38
C PRO A 123 10.42 1.69 -2.85
N HIS A 124 9.49 2.29 -3.60
CA HIS A 124 9.63 2.56 -5.04
C HIS A 124 9.93 1.31 -5.89
N VAL A 125 9.57 0.14 -5.38
CA VAL A 125 9.62 -1.17 -6.02
C VAL A 125 8.44 -2.00 -5.54
N THR A 126 8.00 -2.94 -6.36
CA THR A 126 6.97 -3.89 -5.94
C THR A 126 7.55 -4.88 -4.92
N ARG A 127 6.79 -5.19 -3.87
CA ARG A 127 7.13 -6.21 -2.87
C ARG A 127 6.06 -7.31 -2.81
N ALA A 128 6.29 -8.31 -1.97
CA ALA A 128 5.35 -9.41 -1.72
C ALA A 128 3.92 -8.93 -1.36
N ILE A 129 2.95 -9.78 -1.65
CA ILE A 129 1.59 -9.74 -1.10
C ILE A 129 1.39 -10.85 -0.06
N ASP A 130 0.45 -10.64 0.86
CA ASP A 130 0.09 -11.57 1.93
C ASP A 130 -1.43 -11.55 2.22
N LEU A 131 -1.90 -12.55 2.95
CA LEU A 131 -3.23 -12.63 3.51
C LEU A 131 -3.13 -13.06 4.98
N TYR A 132 -3.47 -12.13 5.87
CA TYR A 132 -3.42 -12.34 7.32
C TYR A 132 -4.82 -12.18 7.91
N LYS A 133 -5.30 -13.18 8.66
CA LYS A 133 -6.68 -13.23 9.22
C LYS A 133 -7.77 -12.95 8.17
N GLY A 134 -7.54 -13.38 6.92
CA GLY A 134 -8.47 -13.14 5.81
C GLY A 134 -8.43 -11.73 5.23
N ARG A 135 -7.51 -10.86 5.68
CA ARG A 135 -7.31 -9.49 5.20
C ARG A 135 -6.11 -9.39 4.28
N PHE A 136 -6.28 -8.68 3.17
CA PHE A 136 -5.27 -8.61 2.12
C PHE A 136 -4.20 -7.54 2.45
N ILE A 137 -2.95 -7.87 2.19
CA ILE A 137 -1.80 -6.98 2.36
C ILE A 137 -1.01 -6.91 1.05
N ALA A 138 -0.74 -5.72 0.55
CA ALA A 138 0.32 -5.47 -0.41
C ALA A 138 1.44 -4.70 0.28
N TYR A 139 2.65 -5.25 0.41
CA TYR A 139 3.71 -4.56 1.15
C TYR A 139 4.35 -3.40 0.36
N SER A 140 4.30 -3.45 -0.98
CA SER A 140 4.57 -2.29 -1.82
C SER A 140 4.07 -2.49 -3.24
N LEU A 141 3.45 -1.46 -3.83
CA LEU A 141 2.96 -1.49 -5.22
C LEU A 141 3.94 -0.87 -6.23
N GLY A 142 5.11 -0.40 -5.82
CA GLY A 142 6.10 0.18 -6.72
C GLY A 142 5.66 1.49 -7.40
N ASN A 143 6.28 1.81 -8.54
CA ASN A 143 6.03 3.06 -9.27
C ASN A 143 5.04 2.83 -10.42
N PHE A 144 3.80 3.24 -10.22
CA PHE A 144 2.80 3.17 -11.28
C PHE A 144 2.92 4.33 -12.26
N CYS A 145 2.68 5.58 -11.81
CA CYS A 145 2.68 6.76 -12.67
C CYS A 145 3.44 7.92 -12.01
N THR A 146 4.66 8.19 -12.51
CA THR A 146 5.57 9.22 -11.99
C THR A 146 6.05 10.14 -13.12
N ILE A 147 6.15 11.45 -12.88
CA ILE A 147 6.49 12.40 -13.97
C ILE A 147 8.01 12.56 -14.11
N SER A 148 8.72 12.72 -12.99
CA SER A 148 10.18 12.90 -12.98
C SER A 148 10.76 12.56 -11.61
N ARG A 149 12.10 12.48 -11.50
CA ARG A 149 12.87 12.29 -10.25
C ARG A 149 12.70 10.93 -9.56
N VAL A 150 12.16 9.94 -10.26
CA VAL A 150 12.05 8.56 -9.80
C VAL A 150 12.85 7.67 -10.74
N ASN A 151 13.62 6.73 -10.19
CA ASN A 151 14.32 5.73 -10.97
C ASN A 151 13.29 4.74 -11.55
N LEU A 152 13.33 4.50 -12.86
CA LEU A 152 12.43 3.57 -13.57
C LEU A 152 13.21 2.45 -14.27
N SER A 153 14.50 2.30 -13.96
CA SER A 153 15.33 1.21 -14.49
C SER A 153 14.96 -0.12 -13.84
N GLY A 154 15.02 -1.21 -14.62
CA GLY A 154 14.78 -2.56 -14.13
C GLY A 154 13.45 -2.73 -13.39
N VAL A 155 13.52 -3.27 -12.18
CA VAL A 155 12.39 -3.56 -11.28
C VAL A 155 11.69 -2.31 -10.73
N ASN A 156 12.35 -1.14 -10.76
CA ASN A 156 11.71 0.11 -10.33
C ASN A 156 10.69 0.64 -11.34
N GLY A 157 10.77 0.18 -12.60
CA GLY A 157 9.88 0.60 -13.67
C GLY A 157 8.64 -0.29 -13.83
N ILE A 158 8.47 -1.33 -13.03
CA ILE A 158 7.34 -2.26 -13.12
C ILE A 158 6.45 -2.14 -11.87
N ALA A 159 5.13 -2.17 -12.07
CA ALA A 159 4.15 -2.04 -11.00
C ALA A 159 2.88 -2.84 -11.35
N PRO A 160 2.21 -3.44 -10.36
CA PRO A 160 0.93 -4.10 -10.60
C PRO A 160 -0.20 -3.07 -10.60
N ILE A 161 -1.25 -3.35 -11.37
CA ILE A 161 -2.61 -2.91 -11.00
C ILE A 161 -3.24 -4.10 -10.28
N LEU A 162 -3.64 -3.91 -9.02
CA LEU A 162 -4.36 -4.90 -8.24
C LEU A 162 -5.86 -4.65 -8.35
N GLN A 163 -6.58 -5.67 -8.81
CA GLN A 163 -8.03 -5.75 -8.67
C GLN A 163 -8.33 -6.74 -7.56
N LEU A 164 -9.11 -6.33 -6.56
CA LEU A 164 -9.45 -7.16 -5.40
C LEU A 164 -10.97 -7.21 -5.23
N GLU A 165 -11.46 -8.37 -4.83
CA GLU A 165 -12.83 -8.61 -4.41
C GLU A 165 -12.84 -8.99 -2.93
N LEU A 166 -13.59 -8.23 -2.14
CA LEU A 166 -13.79 -8.43 -0.71
C LEU A 166 -15.28 -8.68 -0.45
N ASN A 167 -15.60 -9.46 0.58
CA ASN A 167 -16.98 -9.51 1.07
C ASN A 167 -17.27 -8.29 1.99
N ILE A 168 -18.52 -8.12 2.40
CA ILE A 168 -18.94 -7.00 3.27
C ILE A 168 -18.30 -7.03 4.67
N ALA A 169 -17.71 -8.15 5.06
CA ALA A 169 -16.98 -8.29 6.32
C ALA A 169 -15.47 -8.03 6.12
N GLY A 170 -15.06 -7.47 4.98
CA GLY A 170 -13.65 -7.15 4.68
C GLY A 170 -12.77 -8.36 4.36
N GLU A 171 -13.32 -9.57 4.25
CA GLU A 171 -12.53 -10.76 3.90
C GLU A 171 -12.23 -10.81 2.41
N PHE A 172 -10.98 -11.14 2.08
CA PHE A 172 -10.55 -11.40 0.72
C PHE A 172 -11.27 -12.61 0.11
N VAL A 173 -11.83 -12.41 -1.09
CA VAL A 173 -12.50 -13.46 -1.88
C VAL A 173 -11.63 -13.87 -3.06
N LEU A 174 -11.23 -12.90 -3.88
CA LEU A 174 -10.49 -13.11 -5.12
C LEU A 174 -9.66 -11.87 -5.46
N GLY A 175 -8.58 -12.03 -6.22
CA GLY A 175 -7.86 -10.90 -6.79
C GLY A 175 -7.27 -11.20 -8.16
N ARG A 176 -6.82 -10.15 -8.83
CA ARG A 176 -6.09 -10.24 -10.09
C ARG A 176 -4.96 -9.20 -10.14
N ILE A 177 -3.82 -9.63 -10.67
CA ILE A 177 -2.66 -8.80 -10.95
C ILE A 177 -2.63 -8.54 -12.45
N TYR A 178 -2.62 -7.26 -12.82
CA TYR A 178 -2.29 -6.83 -14.17
C TYR A 178 -0.91 -6.19 -14.17
N SER A 179 -0.04 -6.66 -15.06
CA SER A 179 1.32 -6.17 -15.13
C SER A 179 1.40 -4.87 -15.91
N THR A 180 2.08 -3.87 -15.34
CA THR A 180 2.35 -2.61 -16.02
C THR A 180 3.81 -2.22 -15.92
N ARG A 181 4.26 -1.47 -16.92
CA ARG A 181 5.59 -0.90 -16.99
C ARG A 181 5.50 0.59 -17.27
N GLN A 182 6.16 1.37 -16.42
CA GLN A 182 6.32 2.80 -16.61
C GLN A 182 7.65 3.11 -17.29
N TYR A 183 7.59 3.90 -18.35
CA TYR A 183 8.76 4.41 -19.05
C TYR A 183 8.92 5.91 -18.78
N ALA A 184 10.16 6.34 -18.60
CA ALA A 184 10.48 7.75 -18.38
C ALA A 184 9.88 8.60 -19.52
N ARG A 185 9.12 9.64 -19.15
CA ARG A 185 8.51 10.64 -20.05
C ARG A 185 7.48 10.13 -21.06
N THR A 186 7.21 8.83 -21.14
CA THR A 186 6.26 8.25 -22.11
C THR A 186 5.07 7.54 -21.45
N GLY A 187 5.05 7.48 -20.11
CA GLY A 187 3.91 7.04 -19.32
C GLY A 187 3.87 5.54 -19.06
N VAL A 188 2.73 5.07 -18.57
CA VAL A 188 2.47 3.68 -18.18
C VAL A 188 1.93 2.90 -19.37
N ARG A 189 2.38 1.65 -19.52
CA ARG A 189 1.87 0.69 -20.50
C ARG A 189 1.61 -0.65 -19.83
N MET A 190 0.74 -1.46 -20.44
CA MET A 190 0.65 -2.87 -20.07
C MET A 190 1.99 -3.55 -20.36
N ASP A 191 2.40 -4.42 -19.45
CA ASP A 191 3.63 -5.20 -19.54
C ASP A 191 3.28 -6.62 -20.00
N GLU A 192 3.44 -6.89 -21.30
CA GLU A 192 3.12 -8.17 -21.92
C GLU A 192 4.03 -9.31 -21.42
N GLU A 193 5.24 -8.97 -20.94
CA GLU A 193 6.18 -9.94 -20.36
C GLU A 193 5.77 -10.36 -18.94
N ASN A 194 4.78 -9.69 -18.34
CA ASN A 194 4.29 -9.95 -16.99
C ASN A 194 5.40 -9.93 -15.92
N GLN A 195 6.36 -9.01 -16.04
CA GLN A 195 7.55 -8.96 -15.20
C GLN A 195 7.18 -8.76 -13.72
N VAL A 196 6.22 -7.87 -13.43
CA VAL A 196 5.82 -7.61 -12.03
C VAL A 196 5.04 -8.77 -11.43
N LEU A 197 4.21 -9.46 -12.21
CA LEU A 197 3.54 -10.68 -11.76
C LEU A 197 4.57 -11.76 -11.39
N GLN A 198 5.56 -12.00 -12.25
CA GLN A 198 6.64 -12.95 -11.96
C GLN A 198 7.37 -12.57 -10.67
N LYS A 199 7.67 -11.28 -10.48
CA LYS A 199 8.34 -10.78 -9.29
C LYS A 199 7.50 -10.91 -8.02
N ILE A 200 6.19 -10.63 -8.08
CA ILE A 200 5.29 -10.84 -6.93
C ILE A 200 5.22 -12.33 -6.56
N ILE A 201 5.12 -13.23 -7.53
CA ILE A 201 5.12 -14.68 -7.28
C ILE A 201 6.41 -15.11 -6.57
N GLU A 202 7.57 -14.63 -7.06
CA GLU A 202 8.89 -14.89 -6.47
C GLU A 202 8.99 -14.36 -5.03
N LEU A 203 8.77 -13.06 -4.84
CA LEU A 203 8.89 -12.41 -3.53
C LEU A 203 7.90 -12.95 -2.51
N THR A 204 6.63 -13.18 -2.90
CA THR A 204 5.65 -13.79 -1.99
C THR A 204 6.07 -15.20 -1.58
N LYS A 205 6.63 -16.00 -2.49
CA LYS A 205 7.12 -17.35 -2.16
C LYS A 205 8.32 -17.33 -1.22
N GLU A 206 9.24 -16.39 -1.43
CA GLU A 206 10.49 -16.30 -0.67
C GLU A 206 10.29 -15.65 0.70
N ASP A 207 9.53 -14.56 0.75
CA ASP A 207 9.40 -13.74 1.95
C ASP A 207 8.25 -14.18 2.86
N ILE A 208 7.17 -14.71 2.26
CA ILE A 208 5.94 -15.13 2.96
C ILE A 208 5.51 -16.54 2.52
N PRO A 209 6.37 -17.58 2.66
CA PRO A 209 6.07 -18.94 2.22
C PRO A 209 4.82 -19.53 2.89
N GLU A 210 4.47 -19.05 4.09
CA GLU A 210 3.30 -19.46 4.86
C GLU A 210 1.98 -18.85 4.36
N THR A 211 2.03 -17.91 3.41
CA THR A 211 0.82 -17.21 2.96
C THR A 211 -0.24 -18.21 2.46
N PRO A 212 -1.52 -18.04 2.83
CA PRO A 212 -2.59 -18.86 2.31
C PRO A 212 -2.97 -18.48 0.86
N LEU A 213 -2.31 -17.49 0.25
CA LEU A 213 -2.53 -17.11 -1.13
C LEU A 213 -1.84 -18.06 -2.12
N ARG A 214 -2.51 -18.30 -3.25
CA ARG A 214 -1.95 -18.88 -4.46
C ARG A 214 -2.10 -17.87 -5.58
N ILE A 215 -0.98 -17.51 -6.20
CA ILE A 215 -0.93 -16.64 -7.37
C ILE A 215 -0.66 -17.52 -8.59
N THR A 216 -1.58 -17.50 -9.54
CA THR A 216 -1.49 -18.23 -10.80
C THR A 216 -0.59 -17.50 -11.80
N LYS A 217 -0.12 -18.23 -12.83
CA LYS A 217 0.74 -17.65 -13.87
C LYS A 217 0.02 -16.63 -14.77
N ASP A 218 -1.31 -16.63 -14.79
CA ASP A 218 -2.13 -15.66 -15.52
C ASP A 218 -2.61 -14.49 -14.65
N GLY A 219 -2.13 -14.41 -13.40
CA GLY A 219 -2.34 -13.26 -12.51
C GLY A 219 -3.53 -13.37 -11.58
N LEU A 220 -4.30 -14.46 -11.59
CA LEU A 220 -5.35 -14.71 -10.61
C LEU A 220 -4.75 -15.00 -9.22
N ILE A 221 -5.28 -14.32 -8.19
CA ILE A 221 -4.96 -14.52 -6.78
C ILE A 221 -6.16 -15.21 -6.12
N ILE A 222 -5.93 -16.40 -5.56
CA ILE A 222 -6.96 -17.18 -4.84
C ILE A 222 -6.43 -17.63 -3.49
N ARG A 223 -7.34 -17.98 -2.57
CA ARG A 223 -6.98 -18.69 -1.34
C ARG A 223 -6.72 -20.18 -1.66
N LYS A 224 -5.69 -20.75 -1.05
CA LYS A 224 -5.37 -22.19 -1.09
C LYS A 224 -6.45 -23.04 -0.42
#